data_AF-A0A0M3KIU3-F1
#
_entry.id   AF-A0A0M3KIU3-F1
#
_cell.length_a   1.000
_cell.length_b   1.000
_cell.length_c   1.000
_cell.angle_alpha   90.00
_cell.angle_beta   90.00
_cell.angle_gamma   90.00
#
_symmetry.space_group_name_H-M   'P 1'
#
loop_
_entity.id
_entity.type
_entity.pdbx_description
1 polymer ?
#
loop_
_entity_poly.entity_id
_entity_poly.type
_entity_poly.pdbx_seq_one_letter_code
_entity_poly.pdbx_strand_id
1 'polypeptide(L)'
;MRSRGPGGQNVNMVSTKCEIRFKLSDSTKWLSKEMQHKFRSKFARFLAANDIVIIYSDKTRSQADNLADCFQKLHMMLDECLEEVLDSTKSPSEDDLKILKDRADKNATKRLEMKRKQSQKKRMRHDYTN
;
A
#
# COMPACT_ATOMS: atom_id res chain seq x y z
N MET A 1 -2.68 -20.34 17.66
CA MET A 1 -1.43 -20.19 16.87
C MET A 1 -0.25 -20.04 17.82
N ARG A 2 0.95 -20.53 17.46
CA ARG A 2 2.18 -20.38 18.27
C ARG A 2 3.02 -19.20 17.73
N SER A 3 3.60 -18.42 18.64
CA SER A 3 4.44 -17.24 18.35
C SER A 3 5.82 -17.66 17.83
N ARG A 4 6.40 -16.88 16.91
CA ARG A 4 7.70 -17.19 16.29
C ARG A 4 8.82 -16.45 17.01
N GLY A 5 9.32 -17.00 18.12
CA GLY A 5 10.45 -16.44 18.88
C GLY A 5 11.34 -17.53 19.50
N PRO A 6 12.62 -17.23 19.83
CA PRO A 6 13.56 -18.20 20.39
C PRO A 6 13.01 -18.84 21.67
N GLY A 7 13.04 -20.17 21.67
CA GLY A 7 12.24 -21.03 22.55
C GLY A 7 12.66 -20.99 24.02
N GLY A 8 11.69 -20.70 24.88
CA GLY A 8 11.68 -21.07 26.29
C GLY A 8 10.41 -21.87 26.59
N GLN A 9 10.42 -22.61 27.70
CA GLN A 9 9.35 -23.54 28.12
C GLN A 9 7.92 -22.93 28.05
N ASN A 10 7.80 -21.60 28.29
CA ASN A 10 6.53 -20.87 28.20
C ASN A 10 6.03 -20.57 26.77
N VAL A 11 6.90 -20.47 25.77
CA VAL A 11 6.54 -20.15 24.37
C VAL A 11 5.79 -21.30 23.70
N ASN A 12 6.06 -22.54 24.13
CA ASN A 12 5.40 -23.74 23.61
C ASN A 12 4.06 -24.06 24.28
N MET A 13 3.79 -23.50 25.49
CA MET A 13 2.59 -23.80 26.28
C MET A 13 1.47 -22.76 26.15
N VAL A 14 1.79 -21.47 26.01
CA VAL A 14 0.75 -20.43 25.98
C VAL A 14 0.57 -19.88 24.56
N SER A 15 -0.58 -20.15 23.95
CA SER A 15 -0.96 -19.62 22.64
C SER A 15 -1.36 -18.14 22.73
N THR A 16 -0.39 -17.25 22.88
CA THR A 16 -0.64 -15.81 23.06
C THR A 16 -0.87 -15.06 21.75
N LYS A 17 -0.48 -15.64 20.61
CA LYS A 17 -0.65 -15.03 19.28
C LYS A 17 -2.13 -14.90 18.91
N CYS A 18 -2.54 -13.68 18.59
CA CYS A 18 -3.88 -13.36 18.08
C CYS A 18 -3.83 -13.06 16.58
N GLU A 19 -4.89 -13.44 15.86
CA GLU A 19 -5.12 -13.04 14.48
C GLU A 19 -6.57 -12.55 14.29
N ILE A 20 -6.74 -11.50 13.51
CA ILE A 20 -8.02 -11.06 12.94
C ILE A 20 -8.03 -11.51 11.50
N ARG A 21 -9.06 -12.26 11.12
CA ARG A 21 -9.26 -12.77 9.77
C ARG A 21 -10.68 -12.49 9.30
N PHE A 22 -10.81 -11.80 8.17
CA PHE A 22 -12.10 -11.57 7.54
C PHE A 22 -11.95 -11.47 6.01
N LYS A 23 -13.05 -11.72 5.29
CA LYS A 23 -13.08 -11.60 3.83
C LYS A 23 -13.50 -10.19 3.44
N LEU A 24 -12.60 -9.43 2.81
CA LEU A 24 -12.81 -8.02 2.49
C LEU A 24 -14.00 -7.82 1.53
N SER A 25 -14.21 -8.75 0.60
CA SER A 25 -15.37 -8.75 -0.31
C SER A 25 -16.71 -8.86 0.41
N ASP A 26 -16.77 -9.53 1.56
CA ASP A 26 -18.02 -9.75 2.31
C ASP A 26 -18.27 -8.62 3.33
N SER A 27 -17.27 -7.77 3.55
CA SER A 27 -17.32 -6.62 4.47
C SER A 27 -18.12 -5.42 3.93
N THR A 28 -18.86 -5.57 2.82
CA THR A 28 -19.68 -4.50 2.21
C THR A 28 -20.72 -3.89 3.14
N LYS A 29 -21.13 -4.60 4.21
CA LYS A 29 -22.06 -4.09 5.23
C LYS A 29 -21.49 -2.94 6.07
N TRP A 30 -20.18 -2.89 6.27
CA TRP A 30 -19.50 -1.92 7.14
C TRP A 30 -18.34 -1.20 6.46
N LEU A 31 -17.97 -1.59 5.23
CA LEU A 31 -16.87 -1.02 4.46
C LEU A 31 -17.32 -0.71 3.03
N SER A 32 -17.21 0.56 2.61
CA SER A 32 -17.57 0.98 1.25
C SER A 32 -16.70 0.31 0.19
N LYS A 33 -17.21 0.16 -1.04
CA LYS A 33 -16.45 -0.45 -2.15
C LYS A 33 -15.17 0.32 -2.49
N GLU A 34 -15.22 1.65 -2.35
CA GLU A 34 -14.07 2.51 -2.57
C GLU A 34 -12.98 2.26 -1.51
N MET A 35 -13.39 2.16 -0.25
CA MET A 35 -12.46 1.86 0.84
C MET A 35 -11.89 0.44 0.73
N GLN A 36 -12.67 -0.53 0.25
CA GLN A 36 -12.16 -1.86 -0.11
C GLN A 36 -11.11 -1.79 -1.23
N HIS A 37 -11.35 -0.99 -2.26
CA HIS A 37 -10.40 -0.83 -3.36
C HIS A 37 -9.10 -0.18 -2.89
N LYS A 38 -9.19 0.88 -2.08
CA LYS A 38 -8.02 1.53 -1.46
C LYS A 38 -7.26 0.58 -0.54
N PHE A 39 -7.97 -0.20 0.28
CA PHE A 39 -7.35 -1.19 1.13
C PHE A 39 -6.58 -2.25 0.32
N ARG A 40 -7.15 -2.72 -0.80
CA ARG A 40 -6.45 -3.66 -1.71
C ARG A 40 -5.17 -3.07 -2.29
N SER A 41 -5.21 -1.80 -2.69
CA SER A 41 -4.04 -1.14 -3.28
C SER A 41 -2.94 -0.87 -2.25
N LYS A 42 -3.32 -0.40 -1.05
CA LYS A 42 -2.37 0.07 -0.03
C LYS A 42 -1.85 -1.06 0.86
N PHE A 43 -2.71 -1.99 1.22
CA PHE A 43 -2.43 -3.06 2.18
C PHE A 43 -2.41 -4.45 1.55
N ALA A 44 -2.01 -4.56 0.28
CA ALA A 44 -1.87 -5.83 -0.45
C ALA A 44 -1.08 -6.90 0.32
N ARG A 45 -0.09 -6.49 1.12
CA ARG A 45 0.72 -7.41 1.94
C ARG A 45 -0.07 -8.16 3.02
N PHE A 46 -1.22 -7.63 3.44
CA PHE A 46 -2.09 -8.22 4.47
C PHE A 46 -3.24 -9.02 3.85
N LEU A 47 -3.34 -9.07 2.52
CA LEU A 47 -4.33 -9.83 1.79
C LEU A 47 -3.75 -11.19 1.38
N ALA A 48 -4.41 -12.24 1.81
CA ALA A 48 -4.19 -13.60 1.35
C ALA A 48 -5.07 -13.93 0.14
N ALA A 49 -4.99 -15.17 -0.33
CA ALA A 49 -5.89 -15.68 -1.36
C ALA A 49 -7.37 -15.46 -0.98
N ASN A 50 -8.22 -15.32 -1.99
CA ASN A 50 -9.66 -15.09 -1.84
C ASN A 50 -10.02 -13.82 -1.06
N ASP A 51 -9.19 -12.78 -1.15
CA ASP A 51 -9.47 -11.45 -0.56
C ASP A 51 -9.63 -11.50 0.96
N ILE A 52 -8.89 -12.41 1.60
CA ILE A 52 -8.88 -12.61 3.05
C ILE A 52 -7.84 -11.69 3.66
N VAL A 53 -8.28 -10.76 4.49
CA VAL A 53 -7.40 -9.90 5.29
C VAL A 53 -6.96 -10.68 6.52
N ILE A 54 -5.64 -10.69 6.76
CA ILE A 54 -5.03 -11.35 7.93
C ILE A 54 -4.14 -10.35 8.64
N ILE A 55 -4.53 -9.96 9.86
CA ILE A 55 -3.75 -9.11 10.75
C ILE A 55 -3.42 -9.92 11.99
N TYR A 56 -2.17 -9.95 12.42
CA TYR A 56 -1.76 -10.70 13.60
C TYR A 56 -0.87 -9.89 14.53
N SER A 57 -0.83 -10.32 15.78
CA SER A 57 0.07 -9.82 16.80
C SER A 57 0.50 -10.92 17.76
N ASP A 58 1.80 -10.95 18.02
CA ASP A 58 2.48 -11.77 19.01
C ASP A 58 3.53 -10.96 19.79
N LYS A 59 3.26 -9.65 19.96
CA LYS A 59 4.18 -8.72 20.65
C LYS A 59 4.37 -9.04 22.12
N THR A 60 3.32 -9.50 22.80
CA THR A 60 3.33 -9.70 24.25
C THR A 60 3.01 -11.14 24.64
N ARG A 61 3.22 -11.44 25.93
CA ARG A 61 2.81 -12.69 26.57
C ARG A 61 1.32 -12.75 26.95
N SER A 62 0.55 -11.70 26.68
CA SER A 62 -0.87 -11.59 27.02
C SER A 62 -1.71 -11.67 25.75
N GLN A 63 -2.68 -12.59 25.73
CA GLN A 63 -3.62 -12.68 24.61
C GLN A 63 -4.48 -11.43 24.48
N ALA A 64 -4.91 -10.84 25.60
CA ALA A 64 -5.74 -9.64 25.62
C ALA A 64 -4.99 -8.45 24.98
N ASP A 65 -3.72 -8.25 25.32
CA ASP A 65 -2.91 -7.16 24.78
C ASP A 65 -2.64 -7.38 23.28
N ASN A 66 -2.37 -8.62 22.88
CA ASN A 66 -2.17 -8.95 21.46
C ASN A 66 -3.47 -8.78 20.65
N LEU A 67 -4.64 -9.04 21.24
CA LEU A 67 -5.92 -8.78 20.60
C LEU A 67 -6.16 -7.28 20.41
N ALA A 68 -5.92 -6.48 21.46
CA ALA A 68 -6.02 -5.03 21.39
C ALA A 68 -5.08 -4.44 20.32
N ASP A 69 -3.83 -4.94 20.25
CA ASP A 69 -2.88 -4.52 19.21
C ASP A 69 -3.34 -4.91 17.79
N CYS A 70 -4.00 -6.06 17.61
CA CYS A 70 -4.57 -6.41 16.31
C CYS A 70 -5.68 -5.44 15.88
N PHE A 71 -6.58 -5.07 16.81
CA PHE A 71 -7.63 -4.10 16.53
C PHE A 71 -7.06 -2.71 16.26
N GLN A 72 -6.08 -2.27 17.04
CA GLN A 72 -5.43 -0.99 16.83
C GLN A 72 -4.77 -0.92 15.44
N LYS A 73 -4.09 -2.00 15.01
CA LYS A 73 -3.56 -2.12 13.64
C LYS A 73 -4.65 -2.02 12.59
N LEU A 74 -5.76 -2.73 12.78
CA LEU A 74 -6.90 -2.67 11.85
C LEU A 74 -7.46 -1.24 11.76
N HIS A 75 -7.66 -0.57 12.90
CA HIS A 75 -8.16 0.81 12.94
C HIS A 75 -7.25 1.77 12.18
N MET A 76 -5.94 1.77 12.47
CA MET A 76 -4.99 2.63 11.76
C MET A 76 -5.01 2.40 10.25
N MET A 77 -5.09 1.14 9.82
CA MET A 77 -5.18 0.81 8.38
C MET A 77 -6.46 1.34 7.74
N LEU A 78 -7.59 1.27 8.45
CA LEU A 78 -8.85 1.80 7.95
C LEU A 78 -8.85 3.34 7.91
N ASP A 79 -8.31 4.00 8.94
CA ASP A 79 -8.18 5.45 9.00
C ASP A 79 -7.29 5.97 7.85
N GLU A 80 -6.15 5.33 7.61
CA GLU A 80 -5.26 5.65 6.49
C GLU A 80 -5.93 5.47 5.11
N CYS A 81 -6.87 4.52 4.99
CA CYS A 81 -7.66 4.38 3.76
C CYS A 81 -8.73 5.49 3.67
N LEU A 82 -9.37 5.83 4.79
CA LEU A 82 -10.39 6.86 4.84
C LEU A 82 -9.82 8.24 4.50
N GLU A 83 -8.68 8.61 5.07
CA GLU A 83 -7.97 9.85 4.76
C GLU A 83 -7.69 9.98 3.26
N GLU A 84 -7.22 8.91 2.63
CA GLU A 84 -6.91 8.92 1.20
C GLU A 84 -8.17 9.00 0.32
N VAL A 85 -9.27 8.37 0.73
CA VAL A 85 -10.56 8.54 0.05
C VAL A 85 -11.00 10.00 0.14
N LEU A 86 -10.97 10.58 1.34
CA LEU A 86 -11.33 11.98 1.56
C LEU A 86 -10.44 12.93 0.76
N ASP A 87 -9.12 12.70 0.74
CA ASP A 87 -8.19 13.51 -0.04
C ASP A 87 -8.41 13.37 -1.54
N SER A 88 -8.78 12.18 -2.03
CA SER A 88 -9.10 11.99 -3.45
C SER A 88 -10.37 12.74 -3.91
N THR A 89 -11.26 13.08 -2.97
CA THR A 89 -12.43 13.92 -3.26
C THR A 89 -12.14 15.42 -3.18
N LYS A 90 -11.00 15.82 -2.62
CA LYS A 90 -10.62 17.23 -2.55
C LYS A 90 -10.07 17.67 -3.91
N SER A 91 -10.57 18.79 -4.40
CA SER A 91 -9.95 19.46 -5.55
C SER A 91 -8.52 19.88 -5.17
N PRO A 92 -7.54 19.69 -6.07
CA PRO A 92 -6.16 20.10 -5.81
C PRO A 92 -6.08 21.61 -5.53
N SER A 93 -5.23 21.98 -4.58
CA SER A 93 -4.96 23.38 -4.25
C SER A 93 -4.24 24.09 -5.42
N GLU A 94 -4.21 25.42 -5.41
CA GLU A 94 -3.47 26.21 -6.41
C GLU A 94 -1.97 25.81 -6.46
N ASP A 95 -1.38 25.52 -5.30
CA ASP A 95 0.01 25.05 -5.21
C ASP A 95 0.18 23.65 -5.82
N ASP A 96 -0.77 22.74 -5.61
CA ASP A 96 -0.75 21.40 -6.21
C ASP A 96 -0.84 21.48 -7.73
N LEU A 97 -1.69 22.36 -8.26
CA LEU A 97 -1.79 22.62 -9.69
C LEU A 97 -0.47 23.14 -10.28
N LYS A 98 0.22 24.01 -9.56
CA LYS A 98 1.54 24.52 -9.97
C LYS A 98 2.60 23.41 -10.02
N ILE A 99 2.62 22.53 -9.02
CA ILE A 99 3.53 21.37 -8.97
C ILE A 99 3.22 20.40 -10.13
N LEU A 100 1.94 20.12 -10.38
CA LEU A 100 1.51 19.25 -11.47
C LEU A 100 1.93 19.80 -12.84
N LYS A 101 1.77 21.10 -13.06
CA LYS A 101 2.19 21.78 -14.29
C LYS A 101 3.71 21.71 -14.48
N ASP A 102 4.49 22.04 -13.47
CA ASP A 102 5.96 21.95 -13.53
C ASP A 102 6.44 20.52 -13.83
N ARG A 103 5.81 19.51 -13.22
CA ARG A 103 6.10 18.09 -13.54
C ARG A 103 5.77 17.75 -14.98
N ALA A 104 4.64 18.22 -15.50
CA ALA A 104 4.23 17.99 -16.88
C ALA A 104 5.21 18.62 -17.87
N ASP A 105 5.62 19.87 -17.62
CA ASP A 105 6.58 20.61 -18.45
C ASP A 105 7.95 19.91 -18.45
N LYS A 106 8.45 19.49 -17.29
CA LYS A 106 9.69 18.72 -17.16
C LYS A 106 9.64 17.38 -17.89
N ASN A 107 8.50 16.69 -17.88
CA ASN A 107 8.35 15.44 -18.62
C ASN A 107 8.30 15.67 -20.13
N ALA A 108 7.65 16.75 -20.57
CA ALA A 108 7.59 17.13 -21.98
C ALA A 108 8.98 17.48 -22.54
N THR A 109 9.79 18.25 -21.80
CA THR A 109 11.16 18.61 -22.19
C THR A 109 12.06 17.37 -22.27
N LYS A 110 12.05 16.51 -21.25
CA LYS A 110 12.78 15.23 -21.25
C LYS A 110 12.42 14.35 -22.44
N ARG A 111 11.12 14.25 -22.77
CA ARG A 111 10.66 13.47 -23.94
C ARG A 111 11.23 14.04 -25.24
N LEU A 112 11.24 15.36 -25.39
CA LEU A 112 11.72 16.03 -26.58
C LEU A 112 13.24 15.87 -26.74
N GLU A 113 14.00 15.95 -25.64
CA GLU A 113 15.43 15.65 -25.62
C GLU A 113 15.74 14.20 -26.00
N MET A 114 15.00 13.23 -25.45
CA MET A 114 15.16 11.82 -25.82
C MET A 114 14.91 11.61 -27.31
N LYS A 115 13.87 12.23 -27.87
CA LYS A 115 13.56 12.16 -29.31
C LYS A 115 14.69 12.78 -30.16
N ARG A 116 15.23 13.93 -29.73
CA ARG A 116 16.38 14.59 -30.40
C ARG A 116 17.63 13.70 -30.38
N LYS A 117 17.99 13.15 -29.22
CA LYS A 117 19.14 12.22 -29.07
C LYS A 117 18.98 10.99 -29.97
N GLN A 118 17.78 10.40 -30.01
CA GLN A 118 17.50 9.25 -30.85
C GLN A 118 17.60 9.57 -32.34
N SER A 119 17.14 10.76 -32.76
CA SER A 119 17.28 11.25 -34.15
C SER A 119 18.75 11.47 -34.53
N GLN A 120 19.55 12.09 -33.67
CA GLN A 120 20.98 12.30 -33.91
C GLN A 120 21.72 10.96 -34.03
N LYS A 121 21.44 10.00 -33.14
CA LYS A 121 22.00 8.64 -33.22
C LYS A 121 21.62 7.90 -34.51
N LYS A 122 20.44 8.16 -35.09
CA LYS A 122 20.06 7.61 -36.40
C LYS A 122 20.84 8.25 -37.54
N ARG A 123 20.99 9.59 -37.53
CA ARG A 123 21.78 10.32 -38.53
C ARG A 123 23.25 9.87 -38.54
N MET A 124 23.90 9.86 -37.38
CA MET A 124 25.31 9.44 -37.28
C MET A 124 25.56 8.01 -37.79
N ARG A 125 24.59 7.11 -37.67
CA ARG A 125 24.70 5.75 -38.23
C ARG A 125 24.63 5.74 -39.75
N HIS A 126 23.87 6.64 -40.35
CA HIS A 126 23.73 6.74 -41.80
C HIS A 126 24.98 7.36 -42.44
N ASP A 127 25.53 8.41 -41.81
CA ASP A 127 26.70 9.14 -42.32
C ASP A 127 27.99 8.30 -42.30
N TYR A 128 28.08 7.28 -41.44
CA TYR A 128 29.26 6.39 -41.37
C TYR A 128 29.22 5.24 -42.39
N THR A 129 28.08 5.03 -43.05
CA THR A 129 27.86 3.92 -44.01
C THR A 129 27.90 4.35 -45.48
N ASN A 130 28.21 5.63 -45.75
CA ASN A 130 28.48 6.21 -47.08
C ASN A 130 29.93 6.69 -47.13
#